data_AF-A0A0B4F1T1-F1
#
_entry.id   AF-A0A0B4F1T1-F1
#
_cell.length_a   1.000
_cell.length_b   1.000
_cell.length_c   1.000
_cell.angle_alpha   90.00
_cell.angle_beta   90.00
_cell.angle_gamma   90.00
#
_symmetry.space_group_name_H-M   'P 1'
#
loop_
_entity.id
_entity.type
_entity.pdbx_description
1 polymer ?
#
loop_
_entity_poly.entity_id
_entity_poly.type
_entity_poly.pdbx_seq_one_letter_code
_entity_poly.pdbx_strand_id
1 'polypeptide(L)'
;MPLAAYPTPSSQDELQAVQSFRERTLAQASKFFVDELWTTKILRIAHAEPGIWHALISLSSYHDLFMQPVDAAGAQSAMQRHNLGIYALHHHNMAIKAALDIQRTPKHPLSHIISCVVFVTIEIIRGEIIAAIRLLKHGQRVLHEFETQQRHHAQAPLGSEDSVIVNLVEAFFTCLTHQAVCVGHLTGVAIY
;
A
#
# COMPACT_ATOMS: atom_id res chain seq x y z
N MET A 1 -30.88 25.72 -9.06
CA MET A 1 -30.02 25.19 -10.14
C MET A 1 -30.73 24.01 -10.77
N PRO A 2 -30.87 23.92 -12.10
CA PRO A 2 -31.48 22.75 -12.71
C PRO A 2 -30.50 21.57 -12.61
N LEU A 3 -31.01 20.40 -12.21
CA LEU A 3 -30.32 19.13 -12.36
C LEU A 3 -30.05 18.94 -13.85
N ALA A 4 -28.80 19.12 -14.28
CA ALA A 4 -28.40 18.79 -15.65
C ALA A 4 -28.75 17.31 -15.88
N ALA A 5 -29.66 17.05 -16.82
CA ALA A 5 -30.01 15.70 -17.22
C ALA A 5 -28.71 15.03 -17.69
N TYR A 6 -28.29 13.98 -17.00
CA TYR A 6 -27.15 13.18 -17.44
C TYR A 6 -27.41 12.75 -18.89
N PRO A 7 -26.42 12.87 -19.79
CA PRO A 7 -26.59 12.45 -21.18
C PRO A 7 -27.05 10.99 -21.20
N THR A 8 -28.21 10.75 -21.79
CA THR A 8 -28.74 9.40 -21.99
C THR A 8 -27.96 8.73 -23.11
N PRO A 9 -27.44 7.50 -22.93
CA PRO A 9 -26.70 6.80 -23.97
C PRO A 9 -27.50 6.74 -25.27
N SER A 10 -26.87 7.14 -26.37
CA SER A 10 -27.50 7.28 -27.70
C SER A 10 -27.50 5.98 -28.51
N SER A 11 -26.70 4.99 -28.10
CA SER A 11 -26.60 3.66 -28.72
C SER A 11 -26.54 2.54 -27.69
N GLN A 12 -26.80 1.31 -28.13
CA GLN A 12 -26.68 0.11 -27.29
C GLN A 12 -25.23 -0.11 -26.82
N ASP A 13 -24.24 0.20 -27.68
CA ASP A 13 -22.82 0.13 -27.33
C ASP A 13 -22.46 1.15 -26.24
N GLU A 14 -23.00 2.37 -26.33
CA GLU A 14 -22.79 3.42 -25.33
C GLU A 14 -23.45 3.05 -24.00
N LEU A 15 -24.65 2.46 -24.04
CA LEU A 15 -25.33 1.96 -22.84
C LEU A 15 -24.52 0.86 -22.15
N GLN A 16 -24.01 -0.10 -22.92
CA GLN A 16 -23.19 -1.19 -22.42
C GLN A 16 -21.85 -0.67 -21.85
N ALA A 17 -21.25 0.33 -22.49
CA ALA A 17 -20.03 0.97 -22.01
C ALA A 17 -20.27 1.72 -20.69
N VAL A 18 -21.36 2.49 -20.56
CA VAL A 18 -21.70 3.21 -19.32
C VAL A 18 -22.06 2.24 -18.19
N GLN A 19 -22.79 1.16 -18.47
CA GLN A 19 -23.04 0.10 -17.49
C GLN A 19 -21.73 -0.54 -17.04
N SER A 20 -20.87 -0.90 -17.99
CA SER A 20 -19.54 -1.45 -17.70
C SER A 20 -18.69 -0.49 -16.87
N PHE A 21 -18.76 0.81 -17.15
CA PHE A 21 -18.09 1.83 -16.36
C PHE A 21 -18.61 1.85 -14.92
N ARG A 22 -19.93 1.86 -14.71
CA ARG A 22 -20.53 1.94 -13.37
C ARG A 22 -20.29 0.67 -12.55
N GLU A 23 -20.39 -0.49 -13.19
CA GLU A 23 -20.31 -1.79 -12.51
C GLU A 23 -18.87 -2.25 -12.28
N ARG A 24 -17.95 -1.95 -13.21
CA ARG A 24 -16.60 -2.51 -13.18
C ARG A 24 -15.53 -1.44 -13.11
N THR A 25 -15.55 -0.46 -14.03
CA THR A 25 -14.48 0.54 -14.11
C THR A 25 -14.45 1.47 -12.91
N LEU A 26 -15.60 1.92 -12.42
CA LEU A 26 -15.70 2.82 -11.27
C LEU A 26 -15.25 2.12 -9.99
N ALA A 27 -15.64 0.86 -9.81
CA ALA A 27 -15.20 0.03 -8.69
C ALA A 27 -13.69 -0.26 -8.73
N GLN A 28 -13.08 -0.35 -9.91
CA GLN A 28 -11.62 -0.45 -10.04
C GLN A 28 -10.95 0.92 -9.87
N ALA A 29 -11.56 1.98 -10.37
CA ALA A 29 -11.04 3.34 -10.28
C ALA A 29 -11.03 3.86 -8.83
N SER A 30 -12.05 3.51 -8.05
CA SER A 30 -12.13 3.87 -6.64
C SER A 30 -11.02 3.22 -5.81
N LYS A 31 -10.53 2.03 -6.21
CA LYS A 31 -9.41 1.33 -5.56
C LYS A 31 -8.07 2.07 -5.66
N PHE A 32 -7.95 3.09 -6.53
CA PHE A 32 -6.76 3.96 -6.56
C PHE A 32 -6.73 4.97 -5.41
N PHE A 33 -7.87 5.24 -4.76
CA PHE A 33 -7.99 6.22 -3.69
C PHE A 33 -7.89 5.52 -2.33
N VAL A 34 -6.66 5.13 -1.96
CA VAL A 34 -6.37 4.41 -0.72
C VAL A 34 -6.09 5.35 0.46
N ASP A 35 -6.56 6.60 0.39
CA ASP A 35 -6.27 7.65 1.38
C ASP A 35 -6.70 7.26 2.81
N GLU A 36 -7.84 6.57 2.95
CA GLU A 36 -8.35 6.14 4.25
C GLU A 36 -7.44 5.12 4.95
N LEU A 37 -6.67 4.33 4.18
CA LEU A 37 -5.73 3.36 4.74
C LEU A 37 -4.58 4.07 5.46
N TRP A 38 -4.00 5.10 4.85
CA TRP A 38 -2.81 5.78 5.33
C TRP A 38 -3.09 6.82 6.43
N THR A 39 -4.29 7.41 6.45
CA THR A 39 -4.61 8.50 7.39
C THR A 39 -4.88 8.01 8.80
N THR A 40 -5.84 7.11 9.00
CA THR A 40 -6.29 6.74 10.37
C THR A 40 -6.03 5.27 10.71
N LYS A 41 -6.20 4.37 9.74
CA LYS A 41 -6.19 2.92 9.99
C LYS A 41 -4.79 2.39 10.29
N ILE A 42 -3.81 2.72 9.44
CA ILE A 42 -2.42 2.32 9.65
C ILE A 42 -1.85 2.90 10.95
N LEU A 43 -2.15 4.16 11.29
CA LEU A 43 -1.64 4.81 12.51
C LEU A 43 -2.13 4.10 13.78
N ARG A 44 -3.40 3.69 13.84
CA ARG A 44 -3.96 2.94 14.98
C ARG A 44 -3.22 1.63 15.22
N ILE A 45 -2.98 0.87 14.15
CA ILE A 45 -2.25 -0.40 14.24
C ILE A 45 -0.79 -0.14 14.63
N ALA A 46 -0.16 0.90 14.08
CA ALA A 46 1.20 1.30 14.43
C ALA A 46 1.37 1.67 15.91
N HIS A 47 0.36 2.28 16.54
CA HIS A 47 0.39 2.55 17.98
C HIS A 47 0.43 1.28 18.83
N ALA A 48 -0.24 0.20 18.39
CA ALA A 48 -0.16 -1.09 19.06
C ALA A 48 1.13 -1.85 18.72
N GLU A 49 1.67 -1.64 17.51
CA GLU A 49 2.77 -2.40 16.91
C GLU A 49 4.04 -1.56 16.70
N PRO A 50 5.02 -1.61 17.63
CA PRO A 50 6.26 -0.83 17.54
C PRO A 50 7.03 -1.05 16.23
N GLY A 51 6.97 -2.26 15.66
CA GLY A 51 7.61 -2.55 14.37
C GLY A 51 7.04 -1.73 13.22
N ILE A 52 5.71 -1.60 13.16
CA ILE A 52 5.03 -0.80 12.14
C ILE A 52 5.28 0.69 12.39
N TRP A 53 5.35 1.12 13.65
CA TRP A 53 5.72 2.49 13.99
C TRP A 53 7.11 2.88 13.44
N HIS A 54 8.12 2.02 13.64
CA HIS A 54 9.45 2.24 13.05
C HIS A 54 9.42 2.21 11.53
N ALA A 55 8.60 1.35 10.91
CA ALA A 55 8.44 1.34 9.46
C ALA A 55 7.89 2.68 8.95
N LEU A 56 6.91 3.28 9.64
CA LEU A 56 6.35 4.58 9.26
C LEU A 56 7.36 5.73 9.39
N ILE A 57 8.19 5.74 10.43
CA ILE A 57 9.26 6.74 10.57
C ILE A 57 10.25 6.61 9.41
N SER A 58 10.64 5.38 9.09
CA SER A 58 11.52 5.08 7.96
C SER A 58 10.93 5.54 6.63
N LEU A 59 9.66 5.20 6.38
CA LEU A 59 8.90 5.61 5.20
C LEU A 59 8.88 7.13 5.04
N SER A 60 8.51 7.85 6.10
CA SER A 60 8.48 9.32 6.09
C SER A 60 9.85 9.91 5.76
N SER A 61 10.91 9.39 6.39
CA SER A 61 12.28 9.87 6.18
C SER A 61 12.77 9.62 4.75
N TYR A 62 12.47 8.46 4.17
CA TYR A 62 12.80 8.16 2.77
C TYR A 62 11.96 9.00 1.78
N HIS A 63 10.68 9.24 2.09
CA HIS A 63 9.82 10.09 1.29
C HIS A 63 10.35 11.53 1.23
N ASP A 64 10.78 12.09 2.37
CA ASP A 64 11.39 13.41 2.44
C ASP A 64 12.68 13.49 1.60
N LEU A 65 13.50 12.44 1.64
CA LEU A 65 14.70 12.34 0.80
C LEU A 65 14.35 12.27 -0.69
N PHE A 66 13.28 11.58 -1.06
CA PHE A 66 12.82 11.45 -2.43
C PHE A 66 12.27 12.78 -2.99
N MET A 67 11.57 13.56 -2.16
CA MET A 67 10.96 14.83 -2.58
C MET A 67 11.93 16.02 -2.66
N GLN A 68 13.14 15.89 -2.13
CA GLN A 68 14.15 16.95 -2.18
C GLN A 68 15.03 16.82 -3.44
N PRO A 69 15.04 17.76 -4.39
CA PRO A 69 15.95 17.71 -5.53
C PRO A 69 17.41 17.80 -5.09
N VAL A 70 18.32 17.05 -5.72
CA VAL A 70 19.76 17.02 -5.38
C VAL A 70 20.45 18.36 -5.72
N ASP A 71 19.90 19.11 -6.66
CA ASP A 71 20.61 20.17 -7.38
C ASP A 71 20.62 21.53 -6.66
N ALA A 72 19.88 21.67 -5.54
CA ALA A 72 19.75 22.94 -4.81
C ALA A 72 20.58 23.03 -3.51
N ALA A 73 21.34 21.98 -3.17
CA ALA A 73 21.84 21.76 -1.82
C ALA A 73 23.32 22.14 -1.65
N GLY A 74 23.61 23.20 -0.88
CA GLY A 74 24.97 23.45 -0.35
C GLY A 74 25.43 22.36 0.64
N ALA A 75 26.70 22.40 1.07
CA ALA A 75 27.31 21.36 1.92
C ALA A 75 26.54 21.03 3.21
N GLN A 76 25.88 22.02 3.84
CA GLN A 76 25.03 21.81 5.02
C GLN A 76 23.77 20.97 4.71
N SER A 77 23.19 21.15 3.51
CA SER A 77 22.03 20.37 3.07
C SER A 77 22.42 18.93 2.71
N ALA A 78 23.61 18.71 2.14
CA ALA A 78 24.13 17.37 1.90
C ALA A 78 24.33 16.57 3.20
N MET A 79 24.90 17.20 4.25
CA MET A 79 25.07 16.57 5.57
C MET A 79 23.72 16.22 6.21
N GLN A 80 22.73 17.11 6.14
CA GLN A 80 21.40 16.86 6.66
C GLN A 80 20.72 15.68 5.96
N ARG A 81 20.82 15.59 4.62
CA ARG A 81 20.30 14.44 3.87
C ARG A 81 20.99 13.14 4.23
N HIS A 82 22.31 13.17 4.40
CA HIS A 82 23.06 11.99 4.85
C HIS A 82 22.59 11.49 6.22
N ASN A 83 22.45 12.40 7.19
CA ASN A 83 21.96 12.07 8.53
C ASN A 83 20.52 11.54 8.50
N LEU A 84 19.66 12.13 7.67
CA LEU A 84 18.28 11.65 7.48
C LEU A 84 18.26 10.24 6.85
N GLY A 85 19.17 9.94 5.93
CA GLY A 85 19.33 8.60 5.36
C GLY A 85 19.75 7.56 6.41
N ILE A 86 20.69 7.91 7.28
CA ILE A 86 21.09 7.05 8.41
C ILE A 86 19.90 6.82 9.35
N TYR A 87 19.14 7.87 9.66
CA TYR A 87 17.96 7.78 10.51
C TYR A 87 16.86 6.89 9.90
N ALA A 88 16.60 7.05 8.60
CA ALA A 88 15.65 6.23 7.85
C ALA A 88 16.04 4.74 7.88
N LEU A 89 17.32 4.44 7.64
CA LEU A 89 17.85 3.08 7.65
C LEU A 89 17.84 2.45 9.05
N HIS A 90 18.17 3.23 10.08
CA HIS A 90 18.11 2.77 11.46
C HIS A 90 16.70 2.27 11.81
N HIS A 91 15.69 3.09 11.54
CA HIS A 91 14.30 2.71 11.78
C HIS A 91 13.82 1.57 10.87
N HIS A 92 14.29 1.51 9.63
CA HIS A 92 14.00 0.38 8.73
C HIS A 92 14.49 -0.95 9.33
N ASN A 93 15.73 -0.98 9.83
CA ASN A 93 16.32 -2.17 10.44
C ASN A 93 15.60 -2.57 11.73
N MET A 94 15.16 -1.61 12.54
CA MET A 94 14.32 -1.90 13.70
C MET A 94 12.98 -2.51 13.30
N ALA A 95 12.35 -1.98 12.25
CA ALA A 95 11.10 -2.51 11.72
C ALA A 95 11.26 -3.95 11.20
N ILE A 96 12.34 -4.26 10.47
CA ILE A 96 12.62 -5.61 9.98
C ILE A 96 12.75 -6.60 11.14
N LYS A 97 13.50 -6.23 12.19
CA LYS A 97 13.65 -7.09 13.38
C LYS A 97 12.30 -7.35 14.03
N ALA A 98 11.49 -6.31 14.21
CA ALA A 98 10.16 -6.43 14.80
C ALA A 98 9.15 -7.16 13.90
N ALA A 99 9.35 -7.19 12.58
CA ALA A 99 8.50 -7.96 11.66
C ALA A 99 8.56 -9.47 11.94
N LEU A 100 9.70 -9.98 12.42
CA LEU A 100 9.83 -11.37 12.85
C LEU A 100 8.96 -11.66 14.08
N ASP A 101 8.81 -10.68 14.97
CA ASP A 101 7.94 -10.81 16.15
C ASP A 101 6.47 -10.72 15.75
N ILE A 102 6.12 -9.83 14.81
CA ILE A 102 4.76 -9.74 14.24
C ILE A 102 4.33 -11.07 13.60
N GLN A 103 5.25 -11.79 12.94
CA GLN A 103 4.95 -13.10 12.34
C GLN A 103 4.65 -14.17 13.39
N ARG A 104 5.23 -14.08 14.58
CA ARG A 104 5.08 -15.08 15.66
C ARG A 104 3.91 -14.77 16.57
N THR A 105 3.82 -13.52 17.01
CA THR A 105 2.87 -13.04 18.02
C THR A 105 2.37 -11.64 17.63
N PRO A 106 1.50 -11.55 16.62
CA PRO A 106 0.92 -10.27 16.23
C PRO A 106 0.03 -9.74 17.35
N LYS A 107 0.15 -8.44 17.67
CA LYS A 107 -0.73 -7.74 18.62
C LYS A 107 -2.04 -7.30 17.98
N HIS A 108 -2.09 -7.24 16.65
CA HIS A 108 -3.30 -7.03 15.88
C HIS A 108 -3.39 -8.06 14.73
N PRO A 109 -4.58 -8.63 14.41
CA PRO A 109 -4.69 -9.65 13.36
C PRO A 109 -4.16 -9.19 11.99
N LEU A 110 -4.27 -7.89 11.70
CA LEU A 110 -3.83 -7.28 10.45
C LEU A 110 -2.37 -6.77 10.46
N SER A 111 -1.63 -6.90 11.56
CA SER A 111 -0.27 -6.35 11.69
C SER A 111 0.68 -6.82 10.60
N HIS A 112 0.62 -8.10 10.24
CA HIS A 112 1.51 -8.66 9.22
C HIS A 112 1.18 -8.12 7.82
N ILE A 113 -0.12 -7.96 7.52
CA ILE A 113 -0.58 -7.42 6.24
C ILE A 113 -0.20 -5.94 6.12
N ILE A 114 -0.41 -5.17 7.18
CA ILE A 114 -0.09 -3.74 7.23
C ILE A 114 1.42 -3.50 7.18
N SER A 115 2.23 -4.33 7.85
CA SER A 115 3.68 -4.21 7.71
C SER A 115 4.12 -4.44 6.26
N CYS A 116 3.53 -5.41 5.54
CA CYS A 116 3.80 -5.60 4.12
C CYS A 116 3.46 -4.35 3.29
N VAL A 117 2.31 -3.71 3.53
CA VAL A 117 1.93 -2.45 2.85
C VAL A 117 3.00 -1.37 3.05
N VAL A 118 3.43 -1.13 4.29
CA VAL A 118 4.42 -0.09 4.60
C VAL A 118 5.79 -0.44 3.99
N PHE A 119 6.24 -1.69 4.10
CA PHE A 119 7.51 -2.13 3.53
C PHE A 119 7.54 -2.05 2.01
N VAL A 120 6.46 -2.43 1.32
CA VAL A 120 6.35 -2.27 -0.13
C VAL A 120 6.53 -0.80 -0.52
N THR A 121 5.86 0.12 0.18
CA THR A 121 5.98 1.56 -0.11
C THR A 121 7.40 2.09 0.15
N ILE A 122 8.06 1.63 1.22
CA ILE A 122 9.47 1.98 1.49
C ILE A 122 10.36 1.55 0.33
N GLU A 123 10.26 0.29 -0.11
CA GLU A 123 11.11 -0.24 -1.17
C GLU A 123 10.82 0.44 -2.52
N ILE A 124 9.57 0.81 -2.81
CA ILE A 124 9.21 1.61 -3.99
C ILE A 124 9.91 2.96 -3.96
N ILE A 125 9.82 3.70 -2.85
CA ILE A 125 10.44 5.05 -2.73
C ILE A 125 11.97 4.97 -2.82
N ARG A 126 12.56 3.91 -2.29
CA ARG A 126 14.00 3.65 -2.40
C ARG A 126 14.45 3.22 -3.79
N GLY A 127 13.52 2.88 -4.68
CA GLY A 127 13.82 2.34 -6.01
C GLY A 127 14.22 0.85 -6.01
N GLU A 128 14.02 0.14 -4.91
CA GLU A 128 14.35 -1.28 -4.75
C GLU A 128 13.22 -2.17 -5.32
N ILE A 129 13.02 -2.10 -6.64
CA ILE A 129 11.87 -2.67 -7.34
C ILE A 129 11.74 -4.20 -7.11
N ILE A 130 12.86 -4.93 -7.13
CA ILE A 130 12.86 -6.39 -6.90
C ILE A 130 12.37 -6.72 -5.48
N ALA A 131 12.83 -5.95 -4.48
CA ALA A 131 12.40 -6.13 -3.09
C ALA A 131 10.91 -5.78 -2.94
N ALA A 132 10.46 -4.69 -3.55
CA ALA A 132 9.06 -4.27 -3.57
C ALA A 132 8.14 -5.35 -4.17
N ILE A 133 8.50 -5.95 -5.31
CA ILE A 133 7.73 -7.03 -5.93
C ILE A 133 7.68 -8.27 -5.04
N ARG A 134 8.80 -8.65 -4.43
CA ARG A 134 8.84 -9.80 -3.51
C ARG A 134 7.94 -9.58 -2.30
N LEU A 135 7.99 -8.38 -1.70
CA LEU A 135 7.13 -8.00 -0.58
C LEU A 135 5.66 -7.93 -0.99
N LEU A 136 5.35 -7.45 -2.19
CA LEU A 136 3.99 -7.42 -2.72
C LEU A 136 3.43 -8.84 -2.88
N LYS A 137 4.18 -9.74 -3.52
CA LYS A 137 3.79 -11.16 -3.68
C LYS A 137 3.62 -11.85 -2.32
N HIS A 138 4.50 -11.57 -1.37
CA HIS A 138 4.39 -12.07 0.01
C HIS A 138 3.14 -11.53 0.70
N GLY A 139 2.89 -10.21 0.64
CA GLY A 139 1.72 -9.57 1.23
C GLY A 139 0.40 -10.10 0.67
N GLN A 140 0.32 -10.33 -0.64
CA GLN A 140 -0.84 -10.97 -1.28
C GLN A 140 -1.09 -12.38 -0.75
N ARG A 141 -0.03 -13.18 -0.57
CA ARG A 141 -0.15 -14.52 0.01
C ARG A 141 -0.66 -14.47 1.45
N VAL A 142 -0.08 -13.61 2.28
CA VAL A 142 -0.49 -13.42 3.68
C VAL A 142 -1.95 -12.96 3.76
N LEU A 143 -2.38 -12.05 2.88
CA LEU A 143 -3.77 -11.61 2.80
C LEU A 143 -4.71 -12.76 2.46
N HIS A 144 -4.36 -13.58 1.47
CA HIS A 144 -5.16 -14.75 1.07
C HIS A 144 -5.25 -15.80 2.19
N GLU A 145 -4.13 -16.09 2.87
CA GLU A 145 -4.10 -16.98 4.03
C GLU A 145 -4.98 -16.45 5.18
N PHE A 146 -4.94 -15.15 5.45
CA PHE A 146 -5.80 -14.52 6.44
C PHE A 146 -7.28 -14.67 6.09
N GLU A 147 -7.69 -14.34 4.86
CA GLU A 147 -9.08 -14.48 4.43
C GLU A 147 -9.59 -15.92 4.46
N THR A 148 -8.76 -16.89 4.04
CA THR A 148 -9.13 -18.32 4.09
C THR A 148 -9.31 -18.79 5.53
N GLN A 149 -8.41 -18.41 6.43
CA GLN A 149 -8.57 -18.71 7.86
C GLN A 149 -9.85 -18.12 8.43
N GLN A 150 -10.20 -16.88 8.08
CA GLN A 150 -11.45 -16.23 8.50
C GLN A 150 -12.70 -16.93 7.95
N ARG A 151 -12.65 -17.51 6.74
CA ARG A 151 -13.76 -18.29 6.17
C ARG A 151 -13.92 -19.66 6.84
N HIS A 152 -12.81 -20.31 7.21
CA HIS A 152 -12.81 -21.65 7.81
C HIS A 152 -13.13 -21.64 9.30
N HIS A 153 -12.65 -20.65 10.04
CA HIS A 153 -13.06 -20.40 11.42
C HIS A 153 -14.38 -19.62 11.39
N ALA A 154 -15.53 -20.29 11.53
CA ALA A 154 -16.85 -19.66 11.75
C ALA A 154 -16.95 -18.91 13.11
N GLN A 155 -15.86 -18.27 13.54
CA GLN A 155 -15.77 -17.40 14.71
C GLN A 155 -16.10 -15.96 14.31
N ALA A 156 -16.46 -15.16 15.31
CA ALA A 156 -17.10 -13.85 15.19
C ALA A 156 -16.65 -13.06 13.95
N PRO A 157 -17.60 -12.54 13.14
CA PRO A 157 -17.27 -11.78 11.94
C PRO A 157 -16.24 -10.69 12.27
N LEU A 158 -15.28 -10.51 11.37
CA LEU A 158 -14.32 -9.40 11.44
C LEU A 158 -15.05 -8.13 11.87
N GLY A 159 -14.42 -7.35 12.76
CA GLY A 159 -14.92 -6.02 13.04
C GLY A 159 -15.16 -5.27 11.73
N SER A 160 -16.23 -4.49 11.66
CA SER A 160 -16.56 -3.72 10.44
C SER A 160 -15.36 -2.91 9.95
N GLU A 161 -14.54 -2.41 10.88
CA GLU A 161 -13.29 -1.70 10.58
C GLU A 161 -12.22 -2.59 9.95
N ASP A 162 -11.96 -3.78 10.49
CA ASP A 162 -10.94 -4.69 9.95
C ASP A 162 -11.28 -5.14 8.52
N SER A 163 -12.57 -5.35 8.24
CA SER A 163 -13.05 -5.71 6.89
C SER A 163 -12.77 -4.58 5.90
N VAL A 164 -12.98 -3.32 6.30
CA VAL A 164 -12.62 -2.16 5.48
C VAL A 164 -11.11 -2.11 5.23
N ILE A 165 -10.29 -2.36 6.26
CA ILE A 165 -8.82 -2.38 6.10
C ILE A 165 -8.40 -3.47 5.11
N VAL A 166 -8.95 -4.69 5.23
CA VAL A 166 -8.67 -5.80 4.30
C VAL A 166 -8.97 -5.39 2.86
N ASN A 167 -10.16 -4.81 2.60
CA ASN A 167 -10.54 -4.34 1.27
C ASN A 167 -9.62 -3.24 0.72
N LEU A 168 -9.19 -2.30 1.59
CA LEU A 168 -8.26 -1.23 1.21
C LEU A 168 -6.86 -1.78 0.88
N VAL A 169 -6.39 -2.78 1.63
CA VAL A 169 -5.10 -3.43 1.34
C VAL A 169 -5.17 -4.25 0.06
N GLU A 170 -6.25 -4.99 -0.17
CA GLU A 170 -6.47 -5.72 -1.42
C GLU A 170 -6.46 -4.75 -2.62
N ALA A 171 -7.17 -3.63 -2.50
CA ALA A 171 -7.18 -2.56 -3.48
C ALA A 171 -5.77 -2.01 -3.76
N PHE A 172 -5.01 -1.71 -2.70
CA PHE A 172 -3.63 -1.25 -2.79
C PHE A 172 -2.72 -2.26 -3.53
N PHE A 173 -2.74 -3.54 -3.15
CA PHE A 173 -1.93 -4.56 -3.81
C PHE A 173 -2.33 -4.81 -5.27
N THR A 174 -3.63 -4.75 -5.57
CA THR A 174 -4.15 -4.88 -6.95
C THR A 174 -3.64 -3.73 -7.81
N CYS A 175 -3.73 -2.50 -7.30
CA CYS A 175 -3.24 -1.30 -7.97
C CYS A 175 -1.74 -1.41 -8.30
N LEU A 176 -0.92 -1.76 -7.31
CA LEU A 176 0.53 -1.91 -7.49
C LEU A 176 0.87 -3.02 -8.49
N THR A 177 0.13 -4.14 -8.46
CA THR A 177 0.34 -5.23 -9.42
C THR A 177 0.06 -4.76 -10.85
N HIS A 178 -1.04 -4.04 -11.06
CA HIS A 178 -1.37 -3.48 -12.36
C HIS A 178 -0.29 -2.49 -12.84
N GLN A 179 0.16 -1.58 -11.96
CA GLN A 179 1.24 -0.64 -12.28
C GLN A 179 2.56 -1.36 -12.62
N ALA A 180 2.93 -2.39 -11.86
CA ALA A 180 4.14 -3.17 -12.12
C ALA A 180 4.08 -3.87 -13.50
N VAL A 181 2.94 -4.46 -13.85
CA VAL A 181 2.73 -5.09 -15.17
C VAL A 181 2.82 -4.06 -16.31
N CYS A 182 2.21 -2.87 -16.12
CA CYS A 182 2.30 -1.78 -17.09
C CYS A 182 3.74 -1.30 -17.28
N VAL A 183 4.50 -1.10 -16.20
CA VAL A 183 5.91 -0.69 -16.26
C VAL A 183 6.77 -1.78 -16.90
N GLY A 184 6.55 -3.05 -16.58
CA GLY A 184 7.25 -4.18 -17.23
C GLY A 184 7.00 -4.24 -18.74
N HIS A 185 5.75 -4.03 -19.18
CA HIS A 185 5.43 -3.93 -20.61
C HIS A 185 6.12 -2.74 -21.29
N LEU A 186 6.13 -1.57 -20.65
CA LEU A 186 6.74 -0.36 -21.22
C LEU A 186 8.27 -0.43 -21.28
N THR A 187 8.90 -1.17 -20.37
CA THR A 187 10.37 -1.27 -20.25
C THR A 187 10.94 -2.52 -20.91
N GLY A 188 10.09 -3.45 -21.40
CA GLY A 188 10.53 -4.72 -21.99
C GLY A 188 11.12 -5.72 -20.98
N VAL A 189 11.01 -5.44 -19.67
CA VAL A 189 11.49 -6.32 -18.61
C VAL A 189 10.34 -7.20 -18.13
N ALA A 190 10.46 -8.51 -18.36
CA ALA A 190 9.45 -9.46 -17.91
C ALA A 190 9.57 -9.69 -16.40
N ILE A 191 8.61 -9.18 -15.63
CA ILE A 191 8.50 -9.41 -14.20
C ILE A 191 7.74 -10.73 -14.00
N TYR A 192 8.47 -11.84 -13.87
CA TYR A 192 7.90 -13.15 -13.53
C TYR A 192 7.86 -13.39 -12.01
#